data_AF-A0AAD9Z8X0-F1
#
_entry.id   AF-A0AAD9Z8X0-F1
#
_cell.length_a   1.000
_cell.length_b   1.000
_cell.length_c   1.000
_cell.angle_alpha   90.00
_cell.angle_beta   90.00
_cell.angle_gamma   90.00
#
_symmetry.space_group_name_H-M   'P 1'
#
loop_
_entity.id
_entity.type
_entity.pdbx_description
1 polymer ?
#
loop_
_entity_poly.entity_id
_entity_poly.type
_entity_poly.pdbx_seq_one_letter_code
_entity_poly.pdbx_strand_id
1 'polypeptide(L)'
;MTHYTQAVPRFIWTFIGTLVYCAIAIPGYSHFESVLENFMLLIGYWLAIYEGISLTEHFIFKKRVYDISIWNSPGLLPPGMAAVLAFCFGVFGAVMGMAQVWFIGPIGRKIGTPGYGGDVGFELAFCFSALSFMVFRTFEKNHFGR
;
A
#
# COMPACT_ATOMS: atom_id res chain seq x y z
N MET A 1 17.82 19.61 -6.61
CA MET A 1 18.44 18.30 -6.34
C MET A 1 19.89 18.38 -6.75
N THR A 2 20.76 18.09 -5.79
CA THR A 2 22.23 18.18 -5.71
C THR A 2 23.05 18.11 -7.01
N HIS A 3 23.84 19.16 -7.26
CA HIS A 3 24.86 19.30 -8.32
C HIS A 3 25.94 18.18 -8.34
N TYR A 4 26.02 17.39 -7.27
CA TYR A 4 26.94 16.26 -7.13
C TYR A 4 26.57 15.03 -7.97
N THR A 5 25.28 14.85 -8.32
CA THR A 5 24.82 13.66 -9.07
C THR A 5 25.04 13.80 -10.59
N GLN A 6 25.29 15.01 -11.10
CA GLN A 6 25.52 15.27 -12.54
C GLN A 6 26.95 14.99 -13.01
N ALA A 7 27.92 14.81 -12.09
CA ALA A 7 29.32 14.55 -12.45
C ALA A 7 29.58 13.07 -12.81
N VAL A 8 28.65 12.16 -12.51
CA VAL A 8 28.80 10.73 -12.77
C VAL A 8 28.07 10.37 -14.06
N PRO A 9 28.76 9.84 -15.09
CA PRO A 9 28.14 9.37 -16.32
C PRO A 9 27.00 8.39 -16.02
N ARG A 10 25.83 8.61 -16.64
CA ARG A 10 24.60 7.80 -16.42
C ARG A 10 24.84 6.29 -16.58
N PHE A 11 25.80 5.90 -17.42
CA PHE A 11 26.21 4.52 -17.62
C PHE A 11 26.72 3.83 -16.33
N ILE A 12 27.40 4.57 -15.44
CA ILE A 12 27.92 4.02 -14.18
C ILE A 12 26.76 3.65 -13.25
N TRP A 13 25.73 4.49 -13.16
CA TRP A 13 24.53 4.20 -12.38
C TRP A 13 23.76 3.00 -12.93
N THR A 14 23.60 2.90 -14.26
CA THR A 14 22.95 1.74 -14.87
C THR A 14 23.77 0.47 -14.71
N PHE A 15 25.10 0.55 -14.83
CA PHE A 15 25.99 -0.61 -14.67
C PHE A 15 26.00 -1.12 -13.23
N ILE A 16 26.07 -0.24 -12.25
CA ILE A 16 25.94 -0.61 -10.82
C ILE A 16 24.56 -1.22 -10.57
N GLY A 17 23.49 -0.63 -11.11
CA GLY A 17 22.14 -1.18 -11.00
C GLY A 17 22.03 -2.58 -11.59
N THR A 18 22.60 -2.82 -12.76
CA THR A 18 22.66 -4.15 -13.39
C THR A 18 23.48 -5.13 -12.57
N LEU A 19 24.62 -4.71 -12.01
CA LEU A 19 25.48 -5.57 -11.20
C LEU A 19 24.78 -5.99 -9.89
N VAL A 20 24.09 -5.05 -9.24
CA VAL A 20 23.26 -5.33 -8.05
C VAL A 20 22.10 -6.24 -8.41
N TYR A 21 21.40 -6.00 -9.52
CA TYR A 21 20.32 -6.85 -10.00
C TYR A 21 20.81 -8.28 -10.26
N CYS A 22 21.93 -8.46 -10.96
CA CYS A 22 22.53 -9.77 -11.20
C CYS A 22 22.96 -10.45 -9.88
N ALA A 23 23.56 -9.72 -8.95
CA ALA A 23 23.98 -10.25 -7.66
C ALA A 23 22.81 -10.74 -6.80
N ILE A 24 21.62 -10.11 -6.91
CA ILE A 24 20.39 -10.55 -6.24
C ILE A 24 19.71 -11.69 -7.01
N ALA A 25 19.74 -11.65 -8.35
CA ALA A 25 19.09 -12.65 -9.20
C ALA A 25 19.74 -14.04 -9.14
N ILE A 26 21.08 -14.11 -9.04
CA ILE A 26 21.83 -15.38 -8.96
C ILE A 26 21.39 -16.25 -7.76
N PRO A 27 21.40 -15.75 -6.51
CA PRO A 27 20.88 -16.52 -5.37
C PRO A 27 19.35 -16.67 -5.42
N GLY A 28 18.65 -15.66 -5.95
CA GLY A 28 17.20 -15.66 -6.12
C GLY A 28 16.67 -16.77 -7.02
N TYR A 29 17.45 -17.24 -8.01
CA TYR A 29 17.04 -18.33 -8.92
C TYR A 29 16.67 -19.62 -8.18
N SER A 30 17.39 -19.97 -7.12
CA SER A 30 17.17 -21.21 -6.36
C SER A 30 15.85 -21.23 -5.57
N HIS A 31 15.30 -20.06 -5.24
CA HIS A 31 14.07 -19.89 -4.45
C HIS A 31 13.10 -18.91 -5.14
N PHE A 32 13.18 -18.79 -6.47
CA PHE A 32 12.56 -17.70 -7.23
C PHE A 32 11.06 -17.63 -7.02
N GLU A 33 10.37 -18.77 -7.07
CA GLU A 33 8.92 -18.86 -6.90
C GLU A 33 8.48 -18.33 -5.55
N SER A 34 9.07 -18.83 -4.45
CA SER A 34 8.72 -18.40 -3.10
C SER A 34 9.04 -16.92 -2.88
N VAL A 35 10.21 -16.46 -3.33
CA VAL A 35 10.59 -15.05 -3.18
C VAL A 35 9.64 -14.14 -3.96
N LEU A 36 9.34 -14.48 -5.21
CA LEU A 36 8.43 -13.73 -6.06
C LEU A 36 7.01 -13.72 -5.47
N GLU A 37 6.51 -14.84 -4.96
CA GLU A 37 5.21 -14.94 -4.30
C GLU A 37 5.12 -14.02 -3.08
N ASN A 38 6.09 -14.08 -2.16
CA ASN A 38 6.10 -13.22 -0.98
C ASN A 38 6.16 -11.72 -1.35
N PHE A 39 6.94 -11.34 -2.38
CA PHE A 39 6.99 -9.96 -2.86
C PHE A 39 5.68 -9.52 -3.52
N MET A 40 5.06 -10.39 -4.33
CA MET A 40 3.77 -10.11 -4.95
C MET A 40 2.67 -9.92 -3.90
N LEU A 41 2.65 -10.74 -2.84
CA LEU A 41 1.71 -10.61 -1.74
C LEU A 41 1.91 -9.29 -0.98
N LEU A 42 3.16 -8.89 -0.71
CA LEU A 42 3.47 -7.62 -0.06
C LEU A 42 3.03 -6.41 -0.91
N ILE A 43 3.29 -6.43 -2.21
CA ILE A 43 2.80 -5.41 -3.14
C ILE A 43 1.27 -5.44 -3.19
N GLY A 44 0.66 -6.63 -3.15
CA GLY A 44 -0.79 -6.83 -3.09
C GLY A 44 -1.43 -6.15 -1.88
N TYR A 45 -0.87 -6.31 -0.68
CA TYR A 45 -1.39 -5.62 0.52
C TYR A 45 -1.29 -4.12 0.41
N TRP A 46 -0.18 -3.62 -0.13
CA TRP A 46 0.00 -2.19 -0.35
C TRP A 46 -1.08 -1.68 -1.30
N LEU A 47 -1.24 -2.31 -2.48
CA LEU A 47 -2.28 -1.97 -3.44
C LEU A 47 -3.69 -2.06 -2.86
N ALA A 48 -3.98 -3.05 -2.00
CA ALA A 48 -5.26 -3.20 -1.34
C ALA A 48 -5.64 -1.97 -0.50
N ILE A 49 -4.69 -1.39 0.22
CA ILE A 49 -4.91 -0.19 1.02
C ILE A 49 -5.19 1.02 0.12
N TYR A 50 -4.41 1.20 -0.95
CA TYR A 50 -4.60 2.31 -1.88
C TYR A 50 -5.93 2.21 -2.62
N GLU A 51 -6.29 1.02 -3.11
CA GLU A 51 -7.58 0.76 -3.75
C GLU A 51 -8.73 0.94 -2.75
N GLY A 52 -8.60 0.46 -1.52
CA GLY A 52 -9.59 0.65 -0.46
C GLY A 52 -9.89 2.12 -0.21
N ILE A 53 -8.87 2.96 -0.09
CA ILE A 53 -9.04 4.41 0.11
C ILE A 53 -9.60 5.07 -1.16
N SER A 54 -8.99 4.81 -2.32
CA SER A 54 -9.33 5.46 -3.59
C SER A 54 -10.74 5.13 -4.07
N LEU A 55 -11.13 3.86 -4.04
CA LEU A 55 -12.47 3.42 -4.44
C LEU A 55 -13.52 4.00 -3.47
N THR A 56 -13.23 4.02 -2.18
CA THR A 56 -14.14 4.60 -1.18
C THR A 56 -14.36 6.10 -1.43
N GLU A 57 -13.29 6.85 -1.72
CA GLU A 57 -13.40 8.26 -2.09
C GLU A 57 -14.19 8.46 -3.39
N HIS A 58 -13.87 7.68 -4.42
CA HIS A 58 -14.47 7.78 -5.76
C HIS A 58 -15.97 7.47 -5.76
N PHE A 59 -16.38 6.37 -5.12
CA PHE A 59 -17.76 5.89 -5.17
C PHE A 59 -18.65 6.53 -4.10
N ILE A 60 -18.16 6.69 -2.86
CA ILE A 60 -19.01 7.12 -1.73
C ILE A 60 -19.06 8.64 -1.60
N PHE A 61 -17.90 9.29 -1.66
CA PHE A 61 -17.81 10.73 -1.38
C PHE A 61 -17.95 11.59 -2.64
N LYS A 62 -17.22 11.25 -3.70
CA LYS A 62 -17.23 12.00 -4.96
C LYS A 62 -18.32 11.55 -5.93
N LYS A 63 -18.92 10.35 -5.72
CA LYS A 63 -19.99 9.79 -6.56
C LYS A 63 -19.70 9.92 -8.07
N ARG A 64 -18.44 9.72 -8.47
CA ARG A 64 -17.95 9.85 -9.86
C ARG A 64 -17.98 11.27 -10.46
N VAL A 65 -18.29 12.31 -9.69
CA VAL A 65 -18.29 13.71 -10.15
C VAL A 65 -17.07 14.42 -9.59
N TYR A 66 -16.18 14.84 -10.49
CA TYR A 66 -14.97 15.59 -10.17
C TYR A 66 -15.10 16.99 -10.74
N ASP A 67 -14.98 17.99 -9.87
CA ASP A 67 -14.94 19.37 -10.31
C ASP A 67 -13.50 19.74 -10.66
N ILE A 68 -13.26 19.93 -11.95
CA ILE A 68 -11.94 20.17 -12.54
C ILE A 68 -11.42 21.56 -12.14
N SER A 69 -12.32 22.49 -11.82
CA SER A 69 -11.98 23.87 -11.46
C SER A 69 -11.23 23.97 -10.12
N ILE A 70 -11.42 22.97 -9.25
CA ILE A 70 -10.88 22.97 -7.88
C ILE A 70 -9.55 22.21 -7.76
N TRP A 71 -9.09 21.54 -8.82
CA TRP A 71 -7.93 20.65 -8.78
C TRP A 71 -6.64 21.36 -8.32
N ASN A 72 -6.48 22.65 -8.66
CA ASN A 72 -5.30 23.44 -8.33
C ASN A 72 -5.44 24.30 -7.06
N SER A 73 -6.51 24.12 -6.28
CA SER A 73 -6.78 24.93 -5.09
C SER A 73 -6.60 24.11 -3.81
N PRO A 74 -5.39 24.02 -3.23
CA PRO A 74 -5.10 23.18 -2.07
C PRO A 74 -5.96 23.49 -0.84
N GLY A 75 -6.46 24.73 -0.72
CA GLY A 75 -7.37 25.13 0.36
C GLY A 75 -8.79 24.56 0.24
N LEU A 76 -9.19 24.05 -0.93
CA LEU A 76 -10.49 23.43 -1.18
C LEU A 76 -10.44 21.90 -1.17
N LEU A 77 -9.24 21.32 -1.21
CA LEU A 77 -9.07 19.89 -1.07
C LEU A 77 -9.13 19.48 0.41
N PRO A 78 -9.58 18.25 0.68
CA PRO A 78 -9.53 17.70 2.02
C PRO A 78 -8.10 17.62 2.56
N PRO A 79 -7.90 17.82 3.88
CA PRO A 79 -6.58 17.90 4.51
C PRO A 79 -5.76 16.60 4.47
N GLY A 80 -6.34 15.49 3.99
CA GLY A 80 -5.64 14.21 3.81
C GLY A 80 -5.37 13.44 5.12
N MET A 81 -5.74 14.01 6.27
CA MET A 81 -5.60 13.35 7.57
C MET A 81 -6.44 12.06 7.65
N ALA A 82 -7.66 12.06 7.11
CA ALA A 82 -8.48 10.86 7.02
C ALA A 82 -7.79 9.74 6.21
N ALA A 83 -7.09 10.10 5.12
CA ALA A 83 -6.37 9.13 4.29
C ALA A 83 -5.15 8.55 5.02
N VAL A 84 -4.38 9.39 5.73
CA VAL A 84 -3.22 8.94 6.52
C VAL A 84 -3.65 8.01 7.65
N LEU A 85 -4.71 8.36 8.38
CA LEU A 85 -5.24 7.49 9.44
C LEU A 85 -5.76 6.16 8.86
N ALA A 86 -6.53 6.21 7.77
CA ALA A 86 -7.02 5.01 7.11
C ALA A 86 -5.89 4.12 6.59
N PHE A 87 -4.81 4.73 6.10
CA PHE A 87 -3.61 4.01 5.70
C PHE A 87 -2.97 3.28 6.89
N CYS A 88 -2.81 3.93 8.05
CA CYS A 88 -2.31 3.28 9.27
C CYS A 88 -3.18 2.09 9.71
N PHE A 89 -4.51 2.23 9.68
CA PHE A 89 -5.43 1.14 9.99
C PHE A 89 -5.41 0.02 8.94
N GLY A 90 -5.21 0.35 7.67
CA GLY A 90 -5.01 -0.61 6.59
C GLY A 90 -3.73 -1.44 6.78
N VAL A 91 -2.62 -0.80 7.14
CA VAL A 91 -1.35 -1.49 7.48
C VAL A 91 -1.56 -2.41 8.68
N PHE A 92 -2.30 -1.96 9.71
CA PHE A 92 -2.64 -2.80 10.84
C PHE A 92 -3.46 -4.04 10.41
N GLY A 93 -4.47 -3.86 9.54
CA GLY A 93 -5.24 -4.96 8.96
C GLY A 93 -4.39 -5.96 8.18
N ALA A 94 -3.46 -5.45 7.34
CA ALA A 94 -2.51 -6.29 6.60
C ALA A 94 -1.63 -7.11 7.55
N VAL A 95 -1.04 -6.48 8.57
CA VAL A 95 -0.16 -7.15 9.53
C VAL A 95 -0.92 -8.20 10.35
N MET A 96 -2.20 -7.96 10.67
CA MET A 96 -2.98 -8.96 11.39
C MET A 96 -3.32 -10.19 10.55
N GLY A 97 -3.50 -10.02 9.24
CA GLY A 97 -3.95 -11.04 8.29
C GLY A 97 -2.87 -11.75 7.48
N MET A 98 -1.67 -11.16 7.38
CA MET A 98 -0.58 -11.68 6.55
C MET A 98 -0.08 -13.03 7.05
N ALA A 99 0.20 -13.94 6.13
CA ALA A 99 0.86 -15.22 6.38
C ALA A 99 2.07 -15.34 5.45
N GLN A 100 3.17 -14.70 5.85
CA GLN A 100 4.42 -14.69 5.10
C GLN A 100 5.46 -15.59 5.77
N VAL A 101 6.50 -16.00 5.03
CA VAL A 101 7.56 -16.90 5.53
C VAL A 101 8.25 -16.32 6.78
N TRP A 102 8.35 -15.00 6.87
CA TRP A 102 8.97 -14.31 8.02
C TRP A 102 7.98 -13.94 9.14
N PHE A 103 6.67 -13.88 8.86
CA PHE A 103 5.69 -13.42 9.84
C PHE A 103 4.28 -13.89 9.52
N ILE A 104 3.67 -14.55 10.51
CA ILE A 104 2.26 -14.97 10.46
C ILE A 104 1.48 -14.17 11.50
N GLY A 105 0.52 -13.38 11.02
CA GLY A 105 -0.36 -12.54 11.82
C GLY A 105 -1.33 -13.34 12.70
N PRO A 106 -1.86 -12.75 13.79
CA PRO A 106 -2.76 -13.45 14.71
C PRO A 106 -4.04 -13.98 14.07
N ILE A 107 -4.56 -13.30 13.04
CA ILE A 107 -5.75 -13.74 12.30
C ILE A 107 -5.36 -14.84 11.31
N GLY A 108 -4.24 -14.68 10.60
CA GLY A 108 -3.74 -15.70 9.68
C GLY A 108 -3.47 -17.04 10.36
N ARG A 109 -3.00 -17.03 11.62
CA ARG A 109 -2.83 -18.26 12.42
C ARG A 109 -4.13 -19.00 12.74
N LYS A 110 -5.26 -18.29 12.80
CA LYS A 110 -6.57 -18.87 13.18
C LYS A 110 -7.34 -19.43 11.98
N ILE A 111 -7.08 -18.95 10.77
CA ILE A 111 -7.86 -19.29 9.57
C ILE A 111 -7.28 -20.51 8.83
N GLY A 112 -5.97 -20.76 8.93
CA GLY A 112 -5.31 -21.86 8.24
C GLY A 112 -4.99 -23.09 9.09
N THR A 113 -4.41 -24.10 8.44
CA THR A 113 -3.89 -25.31 9.08
C THR A 113 -2.78 -24.94 10.08
N PRO A 114 -2.67 -25.61 11.24
CA PRO A 114 -1.61 -25.36 12.20
C PRO A 114 -0.23 -25.47 11.54
N GLY A 115 0.48 -24.35 11.40
CA GLY A 115 1.84 -24.30 10.83
C GLY A 115 2.00 -23.49 9.55
N TYR A 116 0.96 -23.39 8.70
CA TYR A 116 1.03 -22.61 7.45
C TYR A 116 0.22 -21.31 7.50
N GLY A 117 -0.86 -21.27 8.29
CA GLY A 117 -1.75 -20.10 8.35
C GLY A 117 -2.50 -19.86 7.03
N GLY A 118 -3.55 -19.04 7.07
CA GLY A 118 -4.28 -18.61 5.87
C GLY A 118 -3.97 -17.15 5.62
N ASP A 119 -3.44 -16.81 4.45
CA ASP A 119 -3.20 -15.42 4.09
C ASP A 119 -4.52 -14.74 3.74
N VAL A 120 -4.90 -13.78 4.56
CA VAL A 120 -6.06 -12.91 4.35
C VAL A 120 -5.67 -11.44 4.51
N GLY A 121 -4.38 -11.15 4.36
CA GLY A 121 -3.81 -9.83 4.56
C GLY A 121 -4.37 -8.82 3.56
N PHE A 122 -4.63 -9.27 2.32
CA PHE A 122 -5.18 -8.43 1.25
C PHE A 122 -6.60 -7.96 1.57
N GLU A 123 -7.49 -8.89 1.90
CA GLU A 123 -8.89 -8.62 2.18
C GLU A 123 -9.06 -7.79 3.46
N LEU A 124 -8.26 -8.10 4.49
CA LEU A 124 -8.28 -7.33 5.73
C LEU A 124 -7.72 -5.92 5.54
N ALA A 125 -6.63 -5.76 4.79
CA ALA A 125 -6.09 -4.44 4.47
C ALA A 125 -7.09 -3.58 3.69
N PHE A 126 -7.77 -4.17 2.70
CA PHE A 126 -8.83 -3.51 1.93
C PHE A 126 -10.01 -3.11 2.82
N CYS A 127 -10.55 -4.05 3.62
CA CYS A 127 -11.72 -3.78 4.45
C CYS A 127 -11.42 -2.77 5.56
N PHE A 128 -10.29 -2.90 6.26
CA PHE A 128 -9.91 -1.98 7.33
C PHE A 128 -9.64 -0.58 6.79
N SER A 129 -8.93 -0.45 5.67
CA SER A 129 -8.68 0.86 5.05
C SER A 129 -9.97 1.50 4.54
N ALA A 130 -10.86 0.75 3.86
CA ALA A 130 -12.13 1.27 3.38
C ALA A 130 -13.06 1.70 4.53
N LEU A 131 -13.24 0.85 5.56
CA LEU A 131 -14.09 1.16 6.72
C LEU A 131 -13.56 2.35 7.51
N SER A 132 -12.26 2.36 7.83
CA SER A 132 -11.65 3.48 8.56
C SER A 132 -11.73 4.78 7.74
N PHE A 133 -11.47 4.72 6.43
CA PHE A 133 -11.61 5.89 5.57
C PHE A 133 -13.04 6.41 5.54
N MET A 134 -14.06 5.55 5.42
CA MET A 134 -15.47 5.98 5.47
C MET A 134 -15.79 6.74 6.77
N VAL A 135 -15.36 6.21 7.92
CA VAL A 135 -15.61 6.83 9.22
C VAL A 135 -14.87 8.16 9.33
N PHE A 136 -13.55 8.17 9.15
CA PHE A 136 -12.75 9.38 9.29
C PHE A 136 -13.15 10.45 8.27
N ARG A 137 -13.49 10.06 7.05
CA ARG A 137 -13.93 10.99 6.02
C ARG A 137 -15.29 11.61 6.32
N THR A 138 -16.20 10.86 6.93
CA THR A 138 -17.50 11.41 7.38
C THR A 138 -17.28 12.46 8.48
N PHE A 139 -16.38 12.20 9.42
CA PHE A 139 -15.99 13.18 10.44
C PHE A 139 -15.29 14.41 9.85
N GLU A 140 -14.36 14.21 8.91
CA GLU A 140 -13.64 15.29 8.23
C GLU A 140 -14.62 16.20 7.47
N LYS A 141 -15.57 15.61 6.75
CA LYS A 141 -16.62 16.34 6.04
C LYS A 141 -17.52 17.14 6.98
N ASN A 142 -17.85 16.59 8.14
CA ASN A 142 -18.70 17.28 9.13
C ASN A 142 -17.95 18.41 9.85
N HIS A 143 -16.64 18.27 10.10
CA HIS A 143 -15.86 19.26 10.84
C HIS A 143 -15.32 20.38 9.94
N PHE A 144 -14.83 20.04 8.74
CA PHE A 144 -14.24 21.00 7.81
C PHE A 144 -15.21 21.48 6.72
N GLY A 145 -16.39 20.85 6.58
CA GLY A 145 -17.38 21.19 5.56
C GLY A 145 -16.92 20.90 4.12
N ARG A 146 -15.88 20.06 3.95
CA ARG A 146 -15.16 19.80 2.69
C ARG A 146 -14.87 18.31 2.52
#